data_AF-D5C1N5-F1
#
_entry.id   AF-D5C1N5-F1
#
_cell.length_a   1.000
_cell.length_b   1.000
_cell.length_c   1.000
_cell.angle_alpha   90.00
_cell.angle_beta   90.00
_cell.angle_gamma   90.00
#
_symmetry.space_group_name_H-M   'P 1'
#
loop_
_entity.id
_entity.type
_entity.pdbx_description
1 polymer ?
#
loop_
_entity_poly.entity_id
_entity_poly.type
_entity_poly.pdbx_seq_one_letter_code
_entity_poly.pdbx_strand_id
1 'polypeptide(L)'
;MSDLWWTLQPSQTRRDSGPHEIEMLQTDVMRFMAILGLVLMAIFALVQSLQMGPTDHQPELEDPAQLTQEVERLKKKIHHLKEIQTQQTAQVRKEREQVSRSLQQARQALFEREQQLTALNQQIEQRQRSLVDLHQEIETQNRALSALEKEFAAKRNTLSKQQQIAPEPLTPKPPAQGFNLHFASEEALAFLVRTHQVKLYAMLGKRAWHLEAKPQGNHFQATSMPGQFYEMDPQTVPQDYLLAIKKTITAFDPLRLTWGVILPEQTRSQISRLMSQHSGGNLVIEKNSTVTFVSANR
;
A
#
# COMPACT_ATOMS: atom_id res chain seq x y z
N MET A 1 31.91 -24.64 33.31
CA MET A 1 32.18 -23.60 34.33
C MET A 1 31.95 -22.26 33.68
N SER A 2 31.12 -21.40 34.30
CA SER A 2 31.15 -19.92 34.31
C SER A 2 31.69 -19.13 33.10
N ASP A 3 31.05 -18.07 32.58
CA ASP A 3 29.75 -17.40 32.88
C ASP A 3 29.46 -16.37 31.76
N LEU A 4 28.49 -15.45 31.95
CA LEU A 4 27.98 -14.38 31.05
C LEU A 4 26.81 -14.85 30.15
N TRP A 5 25.52 -14.63 30.45
CA TRP A 5 24.79 -13.54 31.15
C TRP A 5 24.81 -12.17 30.43
N TRP A 6 24.09 -12.06 29.30
CA TRP A 6 23.26 -10.91 28.88
C TRP A 6 22.55 -11.23 27.54
N THR A 7 21.37 -10.72 27.16
CA THR A 7 20.21 -10.21 27.92
C THR A 7 18.93 -10.72 27.24
N LEU A 8 17.90 -11.12 28.02
CA LEU A 8 16.51 -11.25 27.53
C LEU A 8 15.71 -10.05 28.05
N GLN A 9 15.28 -9.15 27.16
CA GLN A 9 14.29 -8.14 27.52
C GLN A 9 12.93 -8.82 27.75
N PRO A 10 12.24 -8.58 28.87
CA PRO A 10 10.85 -8.99 29.01
C PRO A 10 9.97 -8.08 28.13
N SER A 11 9.54 -8.59 26.98
CA SER A 11 8.46 -7.95 26.22
C SER A 11 7.21 -7.95 27.09
N GLN A 12 6.73 -6.75 27.40
CA GLN A 12 5.66 -6.51 28.37
C GLN A 12 4.39 -7.28 27.96
N THR A 13 4.01 -8.28 28.75
CA THR A 13 2.64 -8.81 28.76
C THR A 13 1.71 -7.75 29.33
N ARG A 14 1.25 -6.85 28.45
CA ARG A 14 0.20 -5.88 28.77
C ARG A 14 -1.04 -6.67 29.20
N ARG A 15 -1.46 -6.48 30.44
CA ARG A 15 -2.71 -7.04 30.95
C ARG A 15 -3.89 -6.38 30.23
N ASP A 16 -4.53 -7.14 29.35
CA ASP A 16 -5.92 -6.93 28.92
C ASP A 16 -6.77 -8.20 29.22
N SER A 17 -6.41 -8.94 30.27
CA SER A 17 -7.22 -10.01 30.89
C SER A 17 -8.28 -9.37 31.80
N GLY A 18 -9.48 -9.15 31.27
CA GLY A 18 -10.59 -8.55 32.02
C GLY A 18 -11.97 -8.88 31.46
N PRO A 19 -12.28 -8.60 30.18
CA PRO A 19 -13.60 -8.88 29.61
C PRO A 19 -13.74 -10.34 29.15
N HIS A 20 -12.88 -10.81 28.25
CA HIS A 20 -13.07 -12.08 27.55
C HIS A 20 -12.88 -13.32 28.44
N GLU A 21 -12.03 -13.26 29.47
CA GLU A 21 -11.92 -14.36 30.45
C GLU A 21 -13.22 -14.51 31.27
N ILE A 22 -13.87 -13.39 31.63
CA ILE A 22 -15.15 -13.40 32.34
C ILE A 22 -16.28 -13.91 31.41
N GLU A 23 -16.30 -13.50 30.14
CA GLU A 23 -17.26 -13.99 29.15
C GLU A 23 -17.12 -15.51 28.88
N MET A 24 -15.88 -16.01 28.81
CA MET A 24 -15.61 -17.45 28.71
C MET A 24 -16.09 -18.19 29.97
N LEU A 25 -15.77 -17.67 31.16
CA LEU A 25 -16.17 -18.29 32.43
C LEU A 25 -17.70 -18.28 32.61
N GLN A 26 -18.38 -17.20 32.23
CA GLN A 26 -19.83 -17.09 32.25
C GLN A 26 -20.49 -18.08 31.27
N THR A 27 -19.90 -18.24 30.08
CA THR A 27 -20.38 -19.21 29.08
C THR A 27 -20.25 -20.65 29.59
N ASP A 28 -19.15 -20.98 30.25
CA ASP A 28 -18.93 -22.34 30.78
C ASP A 28 -19.83 -22.64 31.99
N VAL A 29 -20.05 -21.66 32.89
CA VAL A 29 -21.01 -21.78 34.00
C VAL A 29 -22.44 -21.97 33.50
N MET A 30 -22.88 -21.23 32.47
CA MET A 30 -24.21 -21.45 31.87
C MET A 30 -24.35 -22.86 31.28
N ARG A 31 -23.31 -23.37 30.63
CA ARG A 31 -23.30 -24.74 30.07
C ARG A 31 -23.30 -25.80 31.17
N PHE A 32 -22.56 -25.59 32.25
CA PHE A 32 -22.54 -26.49 33.41
C PHE A 32 -23.90 -26.58 34.10
N MET A 33 -24.59 -25.45 34.30
CA MET A 33 -25.95 -25.43 34.87
C MET A 33 -26.97 -26.14 33.97
N ALA A 34 -26.86 -26.01 32.65
CA ALA A 34 -27.72 -26.73 31.71
C ALA A 34 -27.50 -28.25 31.77
N ILE A 35 -26.24 -28.70 31.89
CA ILE A 35 -25.91 -30.13 32.06
C ILE A 35 -26.48 -30.66 33.39
N LEU A 36 -26.32 -29.92 34.49
CA LEU A 36 -26.90 -30.31 35.80
C LEU A 36 -28.43 -30.42 35.74
N GLY A 37 -29.12 -29.47 35.09
CA GLY A 37 -30.58 -29.53 34.92
C GLY A 37 -31.04 -30.76 34.15
N LEU A 38 -30.35 -31.11 33.06
CA LEU A 38 -30.66 -32.30 32.26
C LEU A 38 -30.38 -33.61 33.03
N VAL A 39 -29.29 -33.67 33.79
CA VAL A 39 -28.96 -34.82 34.64
C VAL A 39 -30.00 -35.00 35.76
N LEU A 40 -30.42 -33.92 36.42
CA LEU A 40 -31.46 -33.98 37.45
C LEU A 40 -32.82 -34.41 36.88
N MET A 41 -33.19 -33.93 35.70
CA MET A 41 -34.41 -34.38 34.99
C MET A 41 -34.34 -35.87 34.66
N ALA A 42 -33.20 -36.37 34.17
CA ALA A 42 -33.01 -37.79 33.86
C ALA A 42 -33.08 -38.68 35.11
N ILE A 43 -32.48 -38.24 36.23
CA ILE A 43 -32.58 -38.94 37.52
C ILE A 43 -34.03 -38.97 38.02
N PHE A 44 -34.76 -37.86 37.90
CA PHE A 44 -36.16 -37.78 38.34
C PHE A 44 -37.07 -38.72 37.52
N ALA A 45 -36.87 -38.79 36.20
CA ALA A 45 -37.55 -39.77 35.34
C ALA A 45 -37.21 -41.22 35.70
N LEU A 46 -35.95 -41.51 36.04
CA LEU A 46 -35.52 -42.82 36.55
C LEU A 46 -36.21 -43.17 37.87
N VAL A 47 -36.28 -42.25 38.83
CA VAL A 47 -36.98 -42.46 40.11
C VAL A 47 -38.48 -42.72 39.91
N GLN A 48 -39.14 -42.02 38.97
CA GLN A 48 -40.53 -42.30 38.62
C GLN A 48 -40.70 -43.68 37.94
N SER A 49 -39.76 -44.09 37.09
CA SER A 49 -39.81 -45.42 36.44
C SER A 49 -39.73 -46.59 37.42
N LEU A 50 -39.14 -46.38 38.61
CA LEU A 50 -39.05 -47.38 39.68
C LEU A 50 -40.30 -47.45 40.59
N GLN A 51 -41.28 -46.55 40.42
CA GLN A 51 -42.54 -46.56 41.18
C GLN A 51 -43.77 -46.96 40.34
N MET A 52 -43.59 -47.35 39.08
CA MET A 52 -44.66 -48.05 38.35
C MET A 52 -44.76 -49.49 38.89
N GLY A 53 -45.93 -49.82 39.44
CA GLY A 53 -46.19 -51.13 40.08
C GLY A 53 -46.06 -52.30 39.11
N PRO A 54 -46.03 -53.55 39.62
CA PRO A 54 -45.82 -54.74 38.82
C PRO A 54 -47.00 -54.95 37.85
N THR A 55 -46.80 -54.59 36.59
CA THR A 55 -47.72 -54.96 35.52
C THR A 55 -47.50 -56.42 35.20
N ASP A 56 -48.29 -57.28 35.84
CA ASP A 56 -48.33 -58.71 35.56
C ASP A 56 -48.89 -58.96 34.16
N HIS A 57 -47.98 -59.05 33.19
CA HIS A 57 -48.23 -59.41 31.80
C HIS A 57 -47.36 -60.60 31.42
N GLN A 58 -47.58 -61.72 32.11
CA GLN A 58 -47.28 -63.04 31.57
C GLN A 58 -48.01 -63.17 30.22
N PRO A 59 -47.32 -63.41 29.09
CA PRO A 59 -47.95 -63.43 27.78
C PRO A 59 -48.92 -64.61 27.68
N GLU A 60 -50.20 -64.28 27.57
CA GLU A 60 -51.26 -65.19 27.13
C GLU A 60 -50.86 -65.76 25.75
N LEU A 61 -51.11 -67.05 25.52
CA LEU A 61 -50.65 -67.77 24.34
C LEU A 61 -51.26 -67.16 23.06
N GLU A 62 -50.51 -66.27 22.41
CA GLU A 62 -50.89 -65.62 21.16
C GLU A 62 -51.28 -66.66 20.10
N ASP A 63 -52.35 -66.35 19.35
CA ASP A 63 -52.80 -67.17 18.22
C ASP A 63 -51.62 -67.37 17.23
N PRO A 64 -51.29 -68.62 16.82
CA PRO A 64 -50.19 -68.88 15.89
C PRO A 64 -50.29 -68.09 14.57
N ALA A 65 -51.48 -67.64 14.16
CA ALA A 65 -51.66 -66.73 13.04
C ALA A 65 -51.04 -65.33 13.30
N GLN A 66 -51.20 -64.79 14.52
CA GLN A 66 -50.66 -63.48 14.92
C GLN A 66 -49.13 -63.51 15.04
N LEU A 67 -48.57 -64.55 15.67
CA LEU A 67 -47.12 -64.77 15.71
C LEU A 67 -46.51 -64.82 14.30
N THR A 68 -47.17 -65.52 13.38
CA THR A 68 -46.72 -65.63 11.98
C THR A 68 -46.73 -64.26 11.28
N GLN A 69 -47.77 -63.46 11.50
CA GLN A 69 -47.88 -62.10 10.96
C GLN A 69 -46.81 -61.16 11.52
N GLU A 70 -46.55 -61.19 12.83
CA GLU A 70 -45.54 -60.33 13.46
C GLU A 70 -44.11 -60.76 13.08
N VAL A 71 -43.84 -62.06 12.91
CA VAL A 71 -42.57 -62.57 12.36
C VAL A 71 -42.32 -62.04 10.94
N GLU A 72 -43.33 -62.04 10.06
CA GLU A 72 -43.19 -61.46 8.71
C GLU A 72 -43.01 -59.94 8.73
N ARG A 73 -43.69 -59.24 9.64
CA ARG A 73 -43.50 -57.79 9.87
C ARG A 73 -42.08 -57.48 10.34
N LEU A 74 -41.56 -58.26 11.29
CA LEU A 74 -40.20 -58.11 11.83
C LEU A 74 -39.14 -58.44 10.78
N LYS A 75 -39.32 -59.49 9.96
CA LYS A 75 -38.44 -59.78 8.81
C LYS A 75 -38.37 -58.60 7.84
N LYS A 76 -39.51 -58.03 7.45
CA LYS A 76 -39.57 -56.83 6.59
C LYS A 76 -38.88 -55.63 7.23
N LYS A 77 -39.07 -55.40 8.54
CA LYS A 77 -38.38 -54.33 9.28
C LYS A 77 -36.87 -54.53 9.33
N ILE A 78 -36.39 -55.76 9.56
CA ILE A 78 -34.96 -56.10 9.55
C ILE A 78 -34.35 -55.88 8.17
N HIS A 79 -35.03 -56.30 7.10
CA HIS A 79 -34.59 -56.05 5.72
C HIS A 79 -34.44 -54.55 5.45
N HIS A 80 -35.48 -53.78 5.77
CA HIS A 80 -35.50 -52.34 5.55
C HIS A 80 -34.43 -51.58 6.36
N LEU A 81 -34.22 -51.95 7.63
CA LEU A 81 -33.15 -51.38 8.45
C LEU A 81 -31.76 -51.72 7.90
N LYS A 82 -31.57 -52.94 7.37
CA LYS A 82 -30.31 -53.36 6.73
C LYS A 82 -30.05 -52.59 5.42
N GLU A 83 -31.08 -52.32 4.63
CA GLU A 83 -31.00 -51.45 3.45
C GLU A 83 -30.57 -50.03 3.83
N ILE A 84 -31.25 -49.42 4.82
CA ILE A 84 -30.91 -48.09 5.34
C ILE A 84 -29.47 -48.05 5.86
N GLN A 85 -29.05 -49.03 6.66
CA GLN A 85 -27.68 -49.10 7.18
C GLN A 85 -26.64 -49.22 6.05
N THR A 86 -26.94 -49.99 5.01
CA THR A 86 -26.06 -50.13 3.83
C THR A 86 -25.98 -48.81 3.04
N GLN A 87 -27.10 -48.10 2.88
CA GLN A 87 -27.13 -46.79 2.24
C GLN A 87 -26.38 -45.72 3.05
N GLN A 88 -26.59 -45.67 4.37
CA GLN A 88 -25.91 -44.73 5.27
C GLN A 88 -24.40 -44.97 5.33
N THR A 89 -23.96 -46.23 5.40
CA THR A 89 -22.51 -46.55 5.37
C THR A 89 -21.87 -46.22 4.03
N ALA A 90 -22.58 -46.41 2.91
CA ALA A 90 -22.13 -45.98 1.59
C ALA A 90 -22.09 -44.44 1.45
N GLN A 91 -23.06 -43.72 2.02
CA GLN A 91 -23.11 -42.25 2.09
C GLN A 91 -21.90 -41.69 2.85
N VAL A 92 -21.72 -42.10 4.11
CA VAL A 92 -20.61 -41.67 4.98
C VAL A 92 -19.25 -42.01 4.37
N ARG A 93 -19.14 -43.14 3.68
CA ARG A 93 -17.92 -43.49 2.94
C ARG A 93 -17.63 -42.50 1.80
N LYS A 94 -18.62 -42.15 0.97
CA LYS A 94 -18.46 -41.16 -0.11
C LYS A 94 -18.06 -39.79 0.43
N GLU A 95 -18.72 -39.33 1.49
CA GLU A 95 -18.43 -38.05 2.14
C GLU A 95 -17.00 -38.05 2.73
N ARG A 96 -16.59 -39.13 3.40
CA ARG A 96 -15.22 -39.28 3.93
C ARG A 96 -14.18 -39.33 2.82
N GLU A 97 -14.46 -39.98 1.69
CA GLU A 97 -13.57 -39.99 0.52
C GLU A 97 -13.45 -38.58 -0.12
N GLN A 98 -14.55 -37.82 -0.18
CA GLN A 98 -14.53 -36.42 -0.63
C GLN A 98 -13.72 -35.51 0.31
N VAL A 99 -13.95 -35.59 1.62
CA VAL A 99 -13.20 -34.80 2.63
C VAL A 99 -11.72 -35.18 2.63
N SER A 100 -11.39 -36.46 2.45
CA SER A 100 -10.00 -36.90 2.32
C SER A 100 -9.30 -36.29 1.10
N ARG A 101 -10.00 -36.20 -0.05
CA ARG A 101 -9.46 -35.58 -1.27
C ARG A 101 -9.30 -34.06 -1.11
N SER A 102 -10.30 -33.37 -0.57
CA SER A 102 -10.20 -31.92 -0.36
C SER A 102 -9.13 -31.55 0.68
N LEU A 103 -8.95 -32.35 1.73
CA LEU A 103 -7.86 -32.17 2.71
C LEU A 103 -6.49 -32.40 2.07
N GLN A 104 -6.34 -33.39 1.19
CA GLN A 104 -5.10 -33.61 0.45
C GLN A 104 -4.77 -32.44 -0.49
N GLN A 105 -5.77 -31.94 -1.24
CA GLN A 105 -5.63 -30.76 -2.10
C GLN A 105 -5.27 -29.50 -1.29
N ALA A 106 -5.93 -29.27 -0.15
CA ALA A 106 -5.63 -28.14 0.73
C ALA A 106 -4.20 -28.21 1.29
N ARG A 107 -3.73 -29.39 1.71
CA ARG A 107 -2.33 -29.59 2.15
C ARG A 107 -1.33 -29.29 1.05
N GLN A 108 -1.59 -29.74 -0.18
CA GLN A 108 -0.72 -29.47 -1.31
C GLN A 108 -0.68 -27.97 -1.66
N ALA A 109 -1.85 -27.30 -1.70
CA ALA A 109 -1.93 -25.86 -1.92
C ALA A 109 -1.24 -25.03 -0.83
N LEU A 110 -1.28 -25.48 0.43
CA LEU A 110 -0.53 -24.86 1.54
C LEU A 110 0.99 -24.99 1.31
N PHE A 111 1.47 -26.19 0.97
CA PHE A 111 2.89 -26.42 0.69
C PHE A 111 3.40 -25.58 -0.49
N GLU A 112 2.64 -25.52 -1.60
CA GLU A 112 2.95 -24.67 -2.75
C GLU A 112 3.01 -23.18 -2.36
N ARG A 113 2.10 -22.73 -1.49
CA ARG A 113 2.08 -21.35 -0.97
C ARG A 113 3.25 -21.04 -0.04
N GLU A 114 3.65 -21.98 0.83
CA GLU A 114 4.84 -21.85 1.68
C GLU A 114 6.13 -21.75 0.87
N GLN A 115 6.26 -22.52 -0.22
CA GLN A 115 7.36 -22.39 -1.17
C GLN A 115 7.35 -21.02 -1.85
N GLN A 116 6.19 -20.53 -2.31
CA GLN A 116 6.07 -19.19 -2.91
C GLN A 116 6.45 -18.07 -1.94
N LEU A 117 6.01 -18.14 -0.67
CA LEU A 117 6.40 -17.17 0.35
C LEU A 117 7.91 -17.20 0.64
N THR A 118 8.51 -18.38 0.67
CA THR A 118 9.96 -18.54 0.85
C THR A 118 10.74 -17.92 -0.31
N ALA A 119 10.33 -18.18 -1.55
CA ALA A 119 10.94 -17.58 -2.74
C ALA A 119 10.77 -16.05 -2.79
N LEU A 120 9.60 -15.54 -2.39
CA LEU A 120 9.35 -14.09 -2.32
C LEU A 120 10.21 -13.42 -1.24
N ASN A 121 10.36 -14.04 -0.06
CA ASN A 121 11.23 -13.53 1.00
C ASN A 121 12.70 -13.48 0.53
N GLN A 122 13.19 -14.53 -0.13
CA GLN A 122 14.52 -14.52 -0.75
C GLN A 122 14.68 -13.39 -1.78
N GLN A 123 13.66 -13.12 -2.60
CA GLN A 123 13.69 -12.01 -3.55
C GLN A 123 13.68 -10.64 -2.84
N ILE A 124 12.95 -10.49 -1.74
CA ILE A 124 12.96 -9.27 -0.92
C ILE A 124 14.35 -9.04 -0.33
N GLU A 125 14.97 -10.06 0.27
CA GLU A 125 16.33 -9.97 0.80
C GLU A 125 17.35 -9.60 -0.29
N GLN A 126 17.28 -10.23 -1.47
CA GLN A 126 18.16 -9.91 -2.60
C GLN A 126 18.02 -8.45 -3.04
N ARG A 127 16.79 -7.94 -3.14
CA ARG A 127 16.53 -6.53 -3.46
C ARG A 127 17.03 -5.60 -2.36
N GLN A 128 16.86 -5.95 -1.08
CA GLN A 128 17.38 -5.16 0.04
C GLN A 128 18.90 -5.06 0.01
N ARG A 129 19.62 -6.17 -0.23
CA ARG A 129 21.08 -6.16 -0.40
C ARG A 129 21.49 -5.26 -1.56
N SER A 130 20.87 -5.45 -2.73
CA SER A 130 21.14 -4.61 -3.92
C SER A 130 20.84 -3.12 -3.71
N LEU A 131 19.86 -2.76 -2.86
CA LEU A 131 19.60 -1.36 -2.49
C LEU A 131 20.68 -0.79 -1.56
N VAL A 132 21.22 -1.60 -0.63
CA VAL A 132 22.35 -1.21 0.22
C VAL A 132 23.61 -1.01 -0.62
N ASP A 133 23.90 -1.95 -1.53
CA ASP A 133 25.05 -1.85 -2.44
C ASP A 133 24.96 -0.59 -3.33
N LEU A 134 23.78 -0.32 -3.89
CA LEU A 134 23.52 0.88 -4.70
C LEU A 134 23.62 2.17 -3.87
N HIS A 135 23.18 2.16 -2.61
CA HIS A 135 23.31 3.30 -1.72
C HIS A 135 24.77 3.59 -1.38
N GLN A 136 25.56 2.55 -1.11
CA GLN A 136 27.01 2.67 -0.89
C GLN A 136 27.72 3.23 -2.13
N GLU A 137 27.36 2.77 -3.33
CA GLU A 137 27.90 3.32 -4.59
C GLU A 137 27.53 4.81 -4.79
N ILE A 138 26.29 5.20 -4.48
CA ILE A 138 25.89 6.62 -4.51
C ILE A 138 26.70 7.44 -3.49
N GLU A 139 26.97 6.91 -2.29
CA GLU A 139 27.85 7.58 -1.33
C GLU A 139 29.29 7.72 -1.83
N THR A 140 29.88 6.69 -2.45
CA THR A 140 31.26 6.78 -2.97
C THR A 140 31.35 7.81 -4.10
N GLN A 141 30.38 7.82 -5.01
CA GLN A 141 30.29 8.82 -6.08
C GLN A 141 30.13 10.24 -5.54
N ASN A 142 29.24 10.47 -4.56
CA ASN A 142 29.08 11.77 -3.92
C ASN A 142 30.36 12.24 -3.20
N ARG A 143 31.08 11.33 -2.53
CA ARG A 143 32.37 11.65 -1.91
C ARG A 143 33.42 12.02 -2.97
N ALA A 144 33.49 11.30 -4.09
CA ALA A 144 34.39 11.59 -5.20
C ALA A 144 34.08 12.95 -5.86
N LEU A 145 32.81 13.26 -6.11
CA LEU A 145 32.37 14.57 -6.60
C LEU A 145 32.78 15.69 -5.62
N SER A 146 32.55 15.52 -4.31
CA SER A 146 32.93 16.53 -3.31
C SER A 146 34.44 16.75 -3.18
N ALA A 147 35.25 15.75 -3.51
CA ALA A 147 36.71 15.87 -3.58
C ALA A 147 37.13 16.66 -4.82
N LEU A 148 36.54 16.33 -5.97
CA LEU A 148 36.78 17.01 -7.24
C LEU A 148 36.36 18.50 -7.19
N GLU A 149 35.24 18.82 -6.55
CA GLU A 149 34.82 20.21 -6.28
C GLU A 149 35.84 20.99 -5.45
N LYS A 150 36.42 20.36 -4.40
CA LYS A 150 37.48 20.98 -3.59
C LYS A 150 38.76 21.21 -4.39
N GLU A 151 39.15 20.26 -5.25
CA GLU A 151 40.28 20.44 -6.17
C GLU A 151 40.04 21.58 -7.17
N PHE A 152 38.85 21.66 -7.77
CA PHE A 152 38.48 22.78 -8.64
C PHE A 152 38.47 24.11 -7.90
N ALA A 153 37.94 24.16 -6.67
CA ALA A 153 37.96 25.37 -5.85
C ALA A 153 39.39 25.81 -5.48
N ALA A 154 40.26 24.87 -5.10
CA ALA A 154 41.66 25.14 -4.83
C ALA A 154 42.39 25.65 -6.07
N LYS A 155 42.18 25.01 -7.23
CA LYS A 155 42.76 25.43 -8.53
C LYS A 155 42.22 26.78 -9.00
N ARG A 156 40.94 27.09 -8.77
CA ARG A 156 40.38 28.42 -9.03
C ARG A 156 41.04 29.48 -8.15
N ASN A 157 41.20 29.21 -6.86
CA ASN A 157 41.81 30.14 -5.92
C ASN A 157 43.30 30.40 -6.20
N THR A 158 44.06 29.41 -6.68
CA THR A 158 45.45 29.62 -7.10
C THR A 158 45.53 30.41 -8.41
N LEU A 159 44.67 30.12 -9.39
CA LEU A 159 44.56 30.92 -10.63
C LEU A 159 44.18 32.38 -10.33
N SER A 160 43.21 32.63 -9.45
CA SER A 160 42.83 34.00 -9.05
C SER A 160 43.96 34.75 -8.33
N LYS A 161 44.80 34.05 -7.53
CA LYS A 161 46.01 34.65 -6.94
C LYS A 161 47.09 34.95 -7.96
N GLN A 162 47.22 34.16 -9.02
CA GLN A 162 48.13 34.43 -10.15
C GLN A 162 47.61 35.53 -11.09
N GLN A 163 46.29 35.70 -11.20
CA GLN A 163 45.66 36.76 -11.97
C GLN A 163 45.50 38.08 -11.20
N GLN A 164 46.03 38.18 -9.98
CA GLN A 164 45.99 39.41 -9.17
C GLN A 164 47.05 40.43 -9.64
N ILE A 165 47.02 40.76 -10.92
CA ILE A 165 47.45 42.07 -11.43
C ILE A 165 46.44 43.10 -10.90
N ALA A 166 46.94 44.30 -10.60
CA ALA A 166 46.29 45.47 -9.97
C ALA A 166 44.73 45.53 -9.96
N PRO A 167 44.11 45.98 -8.86
CA PRO A 167 42.65 46.13 -8.80
C PRO A 167 42.15 47.17 -9.82
N GLU A 168 41.57 46.68 -10.92
CA GLU A 168 40.77 47.50 -11.81
C GLU A 168 39.54 48.03 -11.06
N PRO A 169 39.13 49.29 -11.26
CA PRO A 169 37.95 49.83 -10.60
C PRO A 169 36.72 48.99 -10.93
N LEU A 170 35.93 48.67 -9.89
CA LEU A 170 34.64 47.99 -10.02
C LEU A 170 33.67 48.87 -10.82
N THR A 171 33.70 48.76 -12.15
CA THR A 171 32.58 49.15 -12.98
C THR A 171 31.42 48.22 -12.59
N PRO A 172 30.30 48.75 -12.07
CA PRO A 172 29.19 47.90 -11.68
C PRO A 172 28.67 47.19 -12.92
N LYS A 173 28.77 45.86 -12.95
CA LYS A 173 28.08 45.02 -13.93
C LYS A 173 26.62 45.49 -13.96
N PRO A 174 26.05 45.85 -15.13
CA PRO A 174 24.69 46.36 -15.19
C PRO A 174 23.74 45.40 -14.46
N PRO A 175 22.82 45.91 -13.62
CA PRO A 175 21.82 45.05 -13.00
C PRO A 175 21.11 44.29 -14.11
N ALA A 176 20.93 42.97 -13.93
CA ALA A 176 20.22 42.16 -14.90
C ALA A 176 18.80 42.70 -15.04
N GLN A 177 18.54 43.44 -16.13
CA GLN A 177 17.24 44.00 -16.44
C GLN A 177 16.34 42.86 -16.90
N GLY A 178 15.61 42.28 -15.95
CA GLY A 178 14.81 41.09 -16.16
C GLY A 178 14.16 40.61 -14.86
N PHE A 179 13.06 39.89 -15.02
CA PHE A 179 12.36 39.24 -13.92
C PHE A 179 12.45 37.73 -14.12
N ASN A 180 12.93 37.03 -13.09
CA ASN A 180 12.93 35.58 -13.09
C ASN A 180 11.65 35.08 -12.41
N LEU A 181 10.84 34.32 -13.14
CA LEU A 181 9.60 33.77 -12.63
C LEU A 181 9.82 32.34 -12.12
N HIS A 182 9.45 32.09 -10.85
CA HIS A 182 9.50 30.77 -10.25
C HIS A 182 8.20 30.47 -9.49
N PHE A 183 7.93 29.19 -9.23
CA PHE A 183 6.85 28.78 -8.33
C PHE A 183 7.37 28.61 -6.91
N ALA A 184 6.54 28.88 -5.90
CA ALA A 184 6.91 28.79 -4.49
C ALA A 184 7.35 27.36 -4.08
N SER A 185 6.82 26.33 -4.73
CA SER A 185 7.23 24.93 -4.59
C SER A 185 6.72 24.07 -5.75
N GLU A 186 7.26 22.86 -5.89
CA GLU A 186 6.74 21.81 -6.77
C GLU A 186 5.25 21.51 -6.49
N GLU A 187 4.86 21.50 -5.22
CA GLU A 187 3.47 21.30 -4.79
C GLU A 187 2.54 22.45 -5.22
N ALA A 188 3.04 23.68 -5.21
CA ALA A 188 2.28 24.84 -5.68
C ALA A 188 2.00 24.74 -7.18
N LEU A 189 3.00 24.40 -8.00
CA LEU A 189 2.80 24.13 -9.43
C LEU A 189 1.81 22.98 -9.64
N ALA A 190 2.00 21.85 -8.94
CA ALA A 190 1.13 20.68 -9.10
C ALA A 190 -0.33 20.97 -8.73
N PHE A 191 -0.56 21.81 -7.72
CA PHE A 191 -1.90 22.27 -7.34
C PHE A 191 -2.51 23.22 -8.39
N LEU A 192 -1.73 24.16 -8.92
CA LEU A 192 -2.19 25.11 -9.94
C LEU A 192 -2.51 24.44 -11.29
N VAL A 193 -1.77 23.40 -11.67
CA VAL A 193 -2.07 22.58 -12.85
C VAL A 193 -3.31 21.72 -12.63
N ARG A 194 -3.45 21.06 -11.46
CA ARG A 194 -4.63 20.24 -11.12
C ARG A 194 -5.92 21.04 -10.99
N THR A 195 -5.84 22.31 -10.58
CA THR A 195 -6.99 23.23 -10.50
C THR A 195 -7.27 23.95 -11.83
N HIS A 196 -6.58 23.56 -12.92
CA HIS A 196 -6.65 24.16 -14.25
C HIS A 196 -6.37 25.68 -14.31
N GLN A 197 -5.75 26.24 -13.27
CA GLN A 197 -5.34 27.64 -13.23
C GLN A 197 -4.12 27.87 -14.12
N VAL A 198 -3.15 26.95 -14.09
CA VAL A 198 -1.95 27.00 -14.95
C VAL A 198 -1.98 25.83 -15.94
N LYS A 199 -1.70 26.13 -17.22
CA LYS A 199 -1.51 25.09 -18.24
C LYS A 199 -0.01 24.86 -18.47
N LEU A 200 0.46 23.64 -18.20
CA LEU A 200 1.85 23.24 -18.41
C LEU A 200 2.01 22.60 -19.80
N TYR A 201 3.09 22.99 -20.48
CA TYR A 201 3.49 22.48 -21.79
C TYR A 201 4.94 22.00 -21.74
N ALA A 202 5.21 20.88 -22.39
CA ALA A 202 6.56 20.43 -22.74
C ALA A 202 6.78 20.66 -24.25
N MET A 203 7.94 21.17 -24.65
CA MET A 203 8.22 21.58 -26.03
C MET A 203 9.56 21.04 -26.51
N LEU A 204 9.57 20.44 -27.70
CA LEU A 204 10.77 19.86 -28.34
C LEU A 204 10.79 20.26 -29.81
N GLY A 205 11.63 21.24 -30.16
CA GLY A 205 11.70 21.80 -31.50
C GLY A 205 10.37 22.43 -31.95
N LYS A 206 9.72 21.84 -32.96
CA LYS A 206 8.42 22.31 -33.49
C LYS A 206 7.19 21.59 -32.91
N ARG A 207 7.37 20.75 -31.88
CA ARG A 207 6.29 19.95 -31.26
C ARG A 207 6.08 20.40 -29.83
N ALA A 208 4.81 20.54 -29.44
CA ALA A 208 4.41 20.80 -28.07
C ALA A 208 3.49 19.68 -27.56
N TRP A 209 3.50 19.46 -26.25
CA TRP A 209 2.57 18.58 -25.55
C TRP A 209 2.00 19.31 -24.34
N HIS A 210 0.68 19.32 -24.20
CA HIS A 210 -0.02 19.86 -23.04
C HIS A 210 -0.19 18.77 -21.98
N LEU A 211 0.06 19.10 -20.72
CA LEU A 211 -0.22 18.23 -19.58
C LEU A 211 -1.71 18.28 -19.20
N GLU A 212 -2.40 17.16 -19.33
CA GLU A 212 -3.69 16.95 -18.66
C GLU A 212 -3.46 16.17 -17.36
N ALA A 213 -3.45 16.88 -16.25
CA ALA A 213 -3.46 16.28 -14.92
C ALA A 213 -4.88 15.83 -14.55
N LYS A 214 -5.14 14.51 -14.56
CA LYS A 214 -6.42 13.91 -14.14
C LYS A 214 -6.25 13.14 -12.82
N PRO A 215 -7.33 12.92 -12.05
CA PRO A 215 -7.26 12.12 -10.81
C PRO A 215 -6.71 10.69 -11.01
N GLN A 216 -6.93 10.13 -12.21
CA GLN A 216 -6.50 8.78 -12.59
C GLN A 216 -5.08 8.73 -13.19
N GLY A 217 -4.40 9.87 -13.36
CA GLY A 217 -3.05 9.94 -13.90
C GLY A 217 -2.76 11.21 -14.69
N ASN A 218 -1.47 11.53 -14.81
CA ASN A 218 -0.95 12.62 -15.62
C ASN A 218 -0.65 12.09 -17.03
N HIS A 219 -1.22 12.69 -18.07
CA HIS A 219 -0.91 12.33 -19.47
C HIS A 219 -0.65 13.57 -20.33
N PHE A 220 0.22 13.41 -21.32
CA PHE A 220 0.62 14.47 -22.24
C PHE A 220 -0.04 14.26 -23.61
N GLN A 221 -0.82 15.24 -24.06
CA GLN A 221 -1.40 15.24 -25.41
C GLN A 221 -0.61 16.16 -26.34
N ALA A 222 -0.31 15.69 -27.55
CA ALA A 222 0.34 16.50 -28.58
C ALA A 222 -0.57 17.65 -29.00
N THR A 223 -0.01 18.86 -29.10
CA THR A 223 -0.75 20.11 -29.33
C THR A 223 0.07 21.10 -30.16
N SER A 224 -0.57 22.18 -30.62
CA SER A 224 0.12 23.29 -31.28
C SER A 224 0.96 24.08 -30.27
N MET A 225 2.08 24.64 -30.74
CA MET A 225 2.96 25.45 -29.89
C MET A 225 2.21 26.71 -29.41
N PRO A 226 2.23 27.02 -28.10
CA PRO A 226 1.54 28.20 -27.58
C PRO A 226 2.25 29.49 -28.00
N GLY A 227 1.49 30.50 -28.44
CA GLY A 227 2.06 31.77 -28.92
C GLY A 227 2.68 32.65 -27.83
N GLN A 228 2.30 32.44 -26.56
CA GLN A 228 2.89 33.10 -25.40
C GLN A 228 2.92 32.14 -24.21
N PHE A 229 4.12 31.86 -23.70
CA PHE A 229 4.37 31.05 -22.52
C PHE A 229 5.53 31.66 -21.72
N TYR A 230 5.62 31.32 -20.44
CA TYR A 230 6.81 31.59 -19.63
C TYR A 230 7.64 30.32 -19.55
N GLU A 231 8.92 30.40 -19.88
CA GLU A 231 9.84 29.26 -19.77
C GLU A 231 10.10 28.93 -18.29
N MET A 232 10.23 27.65 -17.98
CA MET A 232 10.55 27.14 -16.64
C MET A 232 11.90 26.43 -16.64
N ASP A 233 12.64 26.58 -15.55
CA ASP A 233 13.82 25.75 -15.28
C ASP A 233 13.40 24.26 -15.15
N PRO A 234 13.98 23.34 -15.93
CA PRO A 234 13.68 21.91 -15.86
C PRO A 234 13.82 21.28 -14.47
N GLN A 235 14.65 21.85 -13.57
CA GLN A 235 14.81 21.38 -12.20
C GLN A 235 13.58 21.65 -11.32
N THR A 236 12.74 22.63 -11.69
CA THR A 236 11.52 23.00 -10.95
C THR A 236 10.27 22.21 -11.37
N VAL A 237 10.43 21.23 -12.27
CA VAL A 237 9.34 20.41 -12.81
C VAL A 237 9.25 19.10 -12.02
N PRO A 238 8.09 18.82 -11.36
CA PRO A 238 7.88 17.60 -10.60
C PRO A 238 8.22 16.32 -11.37
N GLN A 239 8.90 15.37 -10.71
CA GLN A 239 9.40 14.14 -11.34
C GLN A 239 8.28 13.30 -12.01
N ASP A 240 7.07 13.32 -11.47
CA ASP A 240 5.90 12.67 -12.05
C ASP A 240 5.59 13.14 -13.48
N TYR A 241 5.84 14.41 -13.78
CA TYR A 241 5.64 14.98 -15.11
C TYR A 241 6.76 14.59 -16.06
N LEU A 242 8.01 14.53 -15.58
CA LEU A 242 9.15 13.99 -16.34
C LEU A 242 8.92 12.52 -16.73
N LEU A 243 8.41 11.70 -15.80
CA LEU A 243 8.07 10.30 -16.06
C LEU A 243 6.90 10.15 -17.04
N ALA A 244 5.89 11.02 -16.96
CA ALA A 244 4.75 11.00 -17.88
C ALA A 244 5.15 11.39 -19.32
N ILE A 245 5.95 12.45 -19.52
CA ILE A 245 6.39 12.83 -20.88
C ILE A 245 7.39 11.82 -21.46
N LYS A 246 8.24 11.19 -20.64
CA LYS A 246 9.16 10.11 -21.07
C LYS A 246 8.41 8.88 -21.61
N LYS A 247 7.21 8.58 -21.10
CA LYS A 247 6.33 7.54 -21.65
C LYS A 247 5.71 7.93 -23.00
N THR A 248 5.60 9.22 -23.29
CA THR A 248 4.97 9.76 -24.50
C THR A 248 5.96 10.01 -25.65
N ILE A 249 7.22 10.34 -25.34
CA ILE A 249 8.25 10.67 -26.34
C ILE A 249 9.32 9.57 -26.38
N THR A 250 9.39 8.81 -27.49
CA THR A 250 10.38 7.74 -27.68
C THR A 250 11.83 8.24 -27.74
N ALA A 251 12.04 9.46 -28.24
CA ALA A 251 13.34 10.14 -28.29
C ALA A 251 13.42 11.28 -27.25
N PHE A 252 13.16 10.94 -25.99
CA PHE A 252 13.20 11.89 -24.87
C PHE A 252 14.64 12.26 -24.51
N ASP A 253 15.01 13.52 -24.77
CA ASP A 253 16.27 14.15 -24.32
C ASP A 253 15.93 15.29 -23.34
N PRO A 254 16.28 15.17 -22.04
CA PRO A 254 16.02 16.21 -21.04
C PRO A 254 16.64 17.57 -21.40
N LEU A 255 17.79 17.57 -22.09
CA LEU A 255 18.57 18.78 -22.37
C LEU A 255 18.00 19.60 -23.54
N ARG A 256 17.07 19.03 -24.31
CA ARG A 256 16.40 19.69 -25.44
C ARG A 256 14.94 20.02 -25.17
N LEU A 257 14.43 19.66 -23.99
CA LEU A 257 13.03 19.80 -23.64
C LEU A 257 12.79 21.13 -22.90
N THR A 258 12.21 22.09 -23.59
CA THR A 258 11.80 23.36 -22.98
C THR A 258 10.46 23.18 -22.27
N TRP A 259 10.40 23.57 -20.99
CA TRP A 259 9.16 23.59 -20.22
C TRP A 259 8.55 24.98 -20.26
N GLY A 260 7.24 25.07 -20.47
CA GLY A 260 6.53 26.33 -20.57
C GLY A 260 5.19 26.32 -19.85
N VAL A 261 4.87 27.41 -19.15
CA VAL A 261 3.56 27.60 -18.50
C VAL A 261 2.79 28.76 -19.13
N ILE A 262 1.47 28.55 -19.28
CA ILE A 262 0.52 29.63 -19.56
C ILE A 262 -0.18 29.97 -18.25
N LEU A 263 0.03 31.20 -17.79
CA LEU A 263 -0.58 31.77 -16.59
C LEU A 263 -1.92 32.45 -16.90
N PRO A 264 -2.86 32.51 -15.94
CA PRO A 264 -4.09 33.30 -16.04
C PRO A 264 -3.83 34.79 -16.31
N GLU A 265 -4.82 35.45 -16.92
CA GLU A 265 -4.78 36.90 -17.18
C GLU A 265 -4.69 37.74 -15.89
N GLN A 266 -5.29 37.25 -14.80
CA GLN A 266 -5.18 37.85 -13.47
C GLN A 266 -3.73 37.84 -12.96
N THR A 267 -3.05 36.69 -13.06
CA THR A 267 -1.63 36.52 -12.66
C THR A 267 -0.72 37.35 -13.57
N ARG A 268 -0.97 37.36 -14.89
CA ARG A 268 -0.27 38.24 -15.85
C ARG A 268 -0.42 39.72 -15.49
N SER A 269 -1.61 40.15 -15.10
CA SER A 269 -1.88 41.53 -14.69
C SER A 269 -1.15 41.91 -13.39
N GLN A 270 -1.03 40.98 -12.44
CA GLN A 270 -0.20 41.17 -11.23
C GLN A 270 1.28 41.27 -11.57
N ILE A 271 1.79 40.37 -12.42
CA ILE A 271 3.18 40.39 -12.92
C ILE A 271 3.47 41.73 -13.60
N SER A 272 2.64 42.18 -14.54
CA SER A 272 2.83 43.46 -15.24
C SER A 272 2.87 44.66 -14.30
N ARG A 273 2.09 44.64 -13.20
CA ARG A 273 2.12 45.69 -12.16
C ARG A 273 3.41 45.67 -11.34
N LEU A 274 3.90 44.48 -10.96
CA LEU A 274 5.19 44.34 -10.29
C LEU A 274 6.36 44.73 -11.23
N MET A 275 6.24 44.40 -12.52
CA MET A 275 7.19 44.80 -13.56
C MET A 275 7.21 46.31 -13.83
N SER A 276 6.12 47.03 -13.58
CA SER A 276 6.11 48.50 -13.66
C SER A 276 6.65 49.19 -12.40
N GLN A 277 6.74 48.45 -11.28
CA GLN A 277 7.14 48.98 -9.97
C GLN A 277 8.62 48.68 -9.62
N HIS A 278 9.18 47.63 -10.22
CA HIS A 278 10.57 47.21 -10.02
C HIS A 278 11.31 47.12 -11.36
N SER A 279 12.64 47.26 -11.35
CA SER A 279 13.47 47.16 -12.57
C SER A 279 14.11 45.78 -12.78
N GLY A 280 13.90 44.85 -11.85
CA GLY A 280 14.31 43.46 -11.92
C GLY A 280 14.22 42.77 -10.55
N GLY A 281 14.22 41.43 -10.54
CA GLY A 281 14.16 40.61 -9.33
C GLY A 281 13.45 39.27 -9.54
N ASN A 282 13.18 38.55 -8.46
CA ASN A 282 12.50 37.25 -8.52
C ASN A 282 11.01 37.43 -8.26
N LEU A 283 10.17 36.87 -9.13
CA LEU A 283 8.72 36.80 -8.97
C LEU A 283 8.36 35.36 -8.59
N VAL A 284 7.68 35.19 -7.45
CA VAL A 284 7.29 33.89 -6.93
C VAL A 284 5.78 33.73 -7.04
N ILE A 285 5.32 32.69 -7.72
CA ILE A 285 3.90 32.32 -7.81
C ILE A 285 3.57 31.34 -6.68
N GLU A 286 2.65 31.75 -5.80
CA GLU A 286 2.14 30.93 -4.72
C GLU A 286 0.99 29.99 -5.15
N LYS A 287 0.68 29.00 -4.32
CA LYS A 287 -0.40 28.00 -4.51
C LYS A 287 -1.80 28.61 -4.74
N ASN A 288 -1.99 29.88 -4.38
CA ASN A 288 -3.23 30.66 -4.52
C ASN A 288 -3.28 31.53 -5.80
N SER A 289 -2.33 31.37 -6.74
CA SER A 289 -2.12 32.21 -7.93
C SER A 289 -1.73 33.68 -7.67
N THR A 290 -1.38 34.03 -6.43
CA THR A 290 -0.79 35.34 -6.09
C THR A 290 0.69 35.36 -6.47
N VAL A 291 1.15 36.49 -6.99
CA VAL A 291 2.57 36.72 -7.27
C VAL A 291 3.18 37.65 -6.23
N THR A 292 4.23 37.19 -5.55
CA THR A 292 5.02 37.99 -4.61
C THR A 292 6.38 38.34 -5.21
N PHE A 293 6.84 39.56 -4.97
CA PHE A 293 8.18 40.00 -5.36
C PHE A 293 9.17 39.67 -4.24
N VAL A 294 10.20 38.89 -4.57
CA VAL A 294 11.33 38.63 -3.69
C VAL A 294 12.54 39.37 -4.25
N SER A 295 13.03 40.35 -3.50
CA SER A 295 14.23 41.09 -3.90
C SER A 295 15.41 40.14 -4.07
N ALA A 296 16.16 40.29 -5.17
CA ALA A 296 17.45 39.62 -5.30
C ALA A 296 18.34 40.04 -4.12
N ASN A 297 18.63 39.10 -3.24
CA ASN A 297 19.30 39.37 -1.97
C ASN A 297 20.69 39.97 -2.23
N ARG A 298 21.04 41.04 -1.50
CA ARG A 298 22.39 41.62 -1.48
C ARG A 298 23.25 40.93 -0.44
#